data_AF-X0VET8-F1
#
_entry.id   AF-X0VET8-F1
#
_cell.length_a   1.000
_cell.length_b   1.000
_cell.length_c   1.000
_cell.angle_alpha   90.00
_cell.angle_beta   90.00
_cell.angle_gamma   90.00
#
_symmetry.space_group_name_H-M   'P 1'
#
loop_
_entity.id
_entity.type
_entity.pdbx_description
1 polymer ?
#
loop_
_entity_poly.entity_id
_entity_poly.type
_entity_poly.pdbx_seq_one_letter_code
_entity_poly.pdbx_strand_id
1 'polypeptide(L)'
;PGVHTHPDSYRFLRELTRTFEARAFSPARLLRLLSQALTHGLSPYTILPAVRAVVSLLADRSYLNWYQRFQRVFMAMSFDVFLHAYRRYRPDFATFYTPLPDTICHKYWCFHEPQHFENVTEAEVRRYGNVVGDTYAHIDACLGRLLRLLPSDTQICLVSDHGFRRMEHPRDRLVVVPKRLMQALGLRDEVVVTNLGHQVLVQPRRASASPLAQVLKVLGEARISDSELPVFSELEREKDSGIIRFWLNLNELKGMHTRIVLNNK
;
A
#
# COMPACT_ATOMS: atom_id res chain seq x y z
N PRO A 1 2.27 11.86 -4.78
CA PRO A 1 1.90 12.10 -6.20
C PRO A 1 0.60 12.93 -6.33
N GLY A 2 0.69 14.07 -7.03
CA GLY A 2 -0.32 15.14 -7.09
C GLY A 2 -1.66 14.77 -7.74
N VAL A 3 -2.60 15.72 -7.69
CA VAL A 3 -4.00 15.57 -8.10
C VAL A 3 -4.18 15.60 -9.63
N HIS A 4 -3.16 16.05 -10.36
CA HIS A 4 -3.23 16.34 -11.79
C HIS A 4 -2.70 15.17 -12.62
N THR A 5 -3.47 14.75 -13.62
CA THR A 5 -3.06 13.77 -14.64
C THR A 5 -3.22 14.44 -16.00
N HIS A 6 -2.18 14.42 -16.83
CA HIS A 6 -2.21 15.01 -18.16
C HIS A 6 -1.84 13.96 -19.22
N PRO A 7 -2.62 13.83 -20.31
CA PRO A 7 -3.93 14.46 -20.52
C PRO A 7 -5.02 13.87 -19.59
N ASP A 8 -6.10 14.64 -19.38
CA ASP A 8 -7.18 14.28 -18.45
C ASP A 8 -7.84 12.93 -18.78
N SER A 9 -7.75 12.49 -20.03
CA SER A 9 -8.28 11.20 -20.48
C SER A 9 -7.68 10.00 -19.73
N TYR A 10 -6.47 10.13 -19.16
CA TYR A 10 -5.83 9.08 -18.35
C TYR A 10 -6.10 9.19 -16.84
N ARG A 11 -6.85 10.19 -16.38
CA ARG A 11 -7.18 10.41 -14.97
C ARG A 11 -7.86 9.20 -14.32
N PHE A 12 -8.53 8.35 -15.11
CA PHE A 12 -9.18 7.14 -14.64
C PHE A 12 -8.23 6.17 -13.95
N LEU A 13 -6.95 6.10 -14.34
CA LEU A 13 -5.96 5.26 -13.65
C LEU A 13 -5.80 5.69 -12.20
N ARG A 14 -5.78 7.01 -11.94
CA ARG A 14 -5.70 7.56 -10.59
C ARG A 14 -6.97 7.31 -9.80
N GLU A 15 -8.14 7.47 -10.44
CA GLU A 15 -9.42 7.13 -9.82
C GLU A 15 -9.51 5.65 -9.47
N LEU A 16 -8.98 4.77 -10.32
CA LEU A 16 -8.88 3.34 -10.09
C LEU A 16 -8.04 3.09 -8.84
N THR A 17 -6.81 3.59 -8.77
CA THR A 17 -5.95 3.45 -7.58
C THR A 17 -6.65 3.92 -6.30
N ARG A 18 -7.27 5.10 -6.31
CA ARG A 18 -7.97 5.65 -5.13
C ARG A 18 -9.19 4.83 -4.74
N THR A 19 -9.92 4.31 -5.71
CA THR A 19 -11.08 3.42 -5.48
C THR A 19 -10.64 2.17 -4.73
N PHE A 20 -9.50 1.60 -5.10
CA PHE A 20 -8.93 0.43 -4.43
C PHE A 20 -8.36 0.75 -3.05
N GLU A 21 -7.58 1.82 -2.91
CA GLU A 21 -7.05 2.27 -1.62
C GLU A 21 -8.18 2.53 -0.60
N ALA A 22 -9.28 3.13 -1.05
CA ALA A 22 -10.45 3.41 -0.22
C ALA A 22 -11.43 2.24 -0.09
N ARG A 23 -11.23 1.13 -0.83
CA ARG A 23 -12.19 0.02 -1.00
C ARG A 23 -13.61 0.50 -1.36
N ALA A 24 -13.72 1.60 -2.10
CA ALA A 24 -14.97 2.28 -2.39
C ALA A 24 -15.59 1.80 -3.71
N PHE A 25 -15.87 0.49 -3.78
CA PHE A 25 -16.38 -0.17 -5.00
C PHE A 25 -17.85 0.14 -5.23
N SER A 26 -18.19 0.60 -6.44
CA SER A 26 -19.56 0.59 -6.94
C SER A 26 -19.61 0.00 -8.35
N PRO A 27 -20.64 -0.79 -8.71
CA PRO A 27 -20.72 -1.40 -10.04
C PRO A 27 -20.64 -0.37 -11.18
N ALA A 28 -21.39 0.72 -11.06
CA ALA A 28 -21.38 1.81 -12.05
C ALA A 28 -19.99 2.44 -12.20
N ARG A 29 -19.25 2.65 -11.10
CA ARG A 29 -17.90 3.20 -11.13
C ARG A 29 -16.93 2.22 -11.79
N LEU A 30 -16.98 0.94 -11.43
CA LEU A 30 -16.10 -0.08 -12.00
C LEU A 30 -16.34 -0.24 -13.51
N LEU A 31 -17.61 -0.26 -13.96
CA LEU A 31 -17.96 -0.30 -15.38
C LEU A 31 -17.42 0.91 -16.14
N ARG A 32 -17.55 2.11 -15.57
CA ARG A 32 -17.00 3.33 -16.17
C ARG A 32 -15.47 3.26 -16.30
N LEU A 33 -14.78 2.87 -15.23
CA LEU A 33 -13.31 2.76 -15.23
C LEU A 33 -12.83 1.67 -16.20
N LEU A 34 -13.55 0.55 -16.31
CA LEU A 34 -13.25 -0.50 -17.28
C LEU A 34 -13.45 -0.02 -18.72
N SER A 35 -14.54 0.68 -19.01
CA SER A 35 -14.80 1.28 -20.32
C SER A 35 -13.69 2.27 -20.72
N GLN A 36 -13.24 3.10 -19.77
CA GLN A 36 -12.11 4.00 -19.97
C GLN A 36 -10.80 3.23 -20.20
N ALA A 37 -10.54 2.16 -19.44
CA ALA A 37 -9.37 1.32 -19.68
C ALA A 37 -9.38 0.68 -21.08
N LEU A 38 -10.54 0.17 -21.54
CA LEU A 38 -10.72 -0.40 -22.88
C LEU A 38 -10.42 0.61 -23.99
N THR A 39 -10.91 1.85 -23.85
CA THR A 39 -10.63 2.92 -24.82
C THR A 39 -9.19 3.42 -24.78
N HIS A 40 -8.45 3.17 -23.70
CA HIS A 40 -7.06 3.59 -23.51
C HIS A 40 -6.06 2.42 -23.56
N GLY A 41 -6.42 1.37 -24.31
CA GLY A 41 -5.47 0.35 -24.75
C GLY A 41 -5.33 -0.87 -23.86
N LEU A 42 -6.29 -1.11 -22.97
CA LEU A 42 -6.38 -2.38 -22.25
C LEU A 42 -6.37 -3.56 -23.24
N SER A 43 -5.37 -4.42 -23.11
CA SER A 43 -5.08 -5.45 -24.09
C SER A 43 -5.90 -6.73 -23.82
N PRO A 44 -6.27 -7.50 -24.86
CA PRO A 44 -6.84 -8.85 -24.68
C PRO A 44 -5.97 -9.75 -23.79
N TYR A 45 -4.63 -9.58 -23.85
CA TYR A 45 -3.67 -10.28 -22.99
C TYR A 45 -3.91 -10.01 -21.49
N THR A 46 -4.48 -8.87 -21.13
CA THR A 46 -4.74 -8.47 -19.74
C THR A 46 -6.20 -8.68 -19.34
N ILE A 47 -7.15 -8.53 -20.28
CA ILE A 47 -8.60 -8.68 -20.02
C ILE A 47 -8.91 -10.06 -19.46
N LEU A 48 -8.43 -11.14 -20.09
CA LEU A 48 -8.79 -12.49 -19.66
C LEU A 48 -8.23 -12.83 -18.25
N PRO A 49 -6.94 -12.58 -17.94
CA PRO A 49 -6.44 -12.68 -16.57
C PRO A 49 -7.19 -11.78 -15.57
N ALA A 50 -7.55 -10.55 -15.97
CA ALA A 50 -8.28 -9.62 -15.12
C ALA A 50 -9.69 -10.11 -14.78
N VAL A 51 -10.44 -10.62 -15.77
CA VAL A 51 -11.77 -11.21 -15.56
C VAL A 51 -11.67 -12.43 -14.66
N ARG A 52 -10.73 -13.35 -14.93
CA ARG A 52 -10.50 -14.52 -14.06
C ARG A 52 -10.15 -14.11 -12.64
N ALA A 53 -9.28 -13.11 -12.49
CA ALA A 53 -8.95 -12.56 -11.19
C ALA A 53 -10.21 -12.05 -10.50
N VAL A 54 -10.96 -11.12 -11.10
CA VAL A 54 -12.20 -10.55 -10.52
C VAL A 54 -13.23 -11.62 -10.16
N VAL A 55 -13.49 -12.60 -11.04
CA VAL A 55 -14.40 -13.71 -10.74
C VAL A 55 -13.91 -14.52 -9.55
N SER A 56 -12.63 -14.85 -9.50
CA SER A 56 -12.04 -15.55 -8.36
C SER A 56 -12.08 -14.74 -7.06
N LEU A 57 -12.17 -13.40 -7.13
CA LEU A 57 -12.35 -12.54 -5.95
C LEU A 57 -13.75 -12.63 -5.35
N LEU A 58 -14.75 -13.01 -6.15
CA LEU A 58 -16.12 -13.21 -5.66
C LEU A 58 -16.25 -14.52 -4.88
N ALA A 59 -15.41 -15.51 -5.19
CA ALA A 59 -15.41 -16.82 -4.53
C ALA A 59 -14.44 -16.91 -3.33
N ASP A 60 -13.34 -16.16 -3.36
CA ASP A 60 -12.25 -16.28 -2.38
C ASP A 60 -12.29 -15.13 -1.35
N ARG A 61 -12.55 -15.48 -0.08
CA ARG A 61 -12.58 -14.49 1.02
C ARG A 61 -11.18 -14.17 1.59
N SER A 62 -10.12 -14.83 1.12
CA SER A 62 -8.77 -14.53 1.60
C SER A 62 -8.30 -13.16 1.10
N TYR A 63 -8.02 -12.27 2.05
CA TYR A 63 -7.41 -10.98 1.76
C TYR A 63 -6.09 -11.12 1.00
N LEU A 64 -5.28 -12.13 1.33
CA LEU A 64 -4.01 -12.37 0.63
C LEU A 64 -4.24 -12.81 -0.81
N ASN A 65 -5.23 -13.63 -1.14
CA ASN A 65 -5.50 -13.93 -2.55
C ASN A 65 -6.01 -12.71 -3.30
N TRP A 66 -6.91 -11.97 -2.66
CA TRP A 66 -7.44 -10.75 -3.22
C TRP A 66 -6.34 -9.77 -3.57
N TYR A 67 -5.41 -9.56 -2.63
CA TYR A 67 -4.37 -8.55 -2.76
C TYR A 67 -3.38 -8.86 -3.88
N GLN A 68 -2.81 -10.07 -3.95
CA GLN A 68 -1.86 -10.42 -5.01
C GLN A 68 -2.51 -10.33 -6.41
N ARG A 69 -3.74 -10.80 -6.55
CA ARG A 69 -4.45 -10.82 -7.84
C ARG A 69 -4.75 -9.40 -8.28
N PHE A 70 -5.24 -8.58 -7.36
CA PHE A 70 -5.51 -7.19 -7.61
C PHE A 70 -4.24 -6.45 -8.06
N GLN A 71 -3.13 -6.59 -7.33
CA GLN A 71 -1.89 -5.89 -7.65
C GLN A 71 -1.32 -6.31 -9.02
N ARG A 72 -1.38 -7.60 -9.36
CA ARG A 72 -0.97 -8.11 -10.68
C ARG A 72 -1.82 -7.53 -11.80
N VAL A 73 -3.15 -7.54 -11.65
CA VAL A 73 -4.06 -6.98 -12.65
C VAL A 73 -3.86 -5.47 -12.79
N PHE A 74 -3.74 -4.76 -11.68
CA PHE A 74 -3.55 -3.31 -11.69
C PHE A 74 -2.24 -2.91 -12.40
N MET A 75 -1.14 -3.64 -12.14
CA MET A 75 0.12 -3.44 -12.84
C MET A 75 -0.05 -3.70 -14.34
N ALA A 76 -0.61 -4.85 -14.74
CA ALA A 76 -0.77 -5.21 -16.15
C ALA A 76 -1.65 -4.20 -16.91
N MET A 77 -2.75 -3.74 -16.29
CA MET A 77 -3.61 -2.70 -16.84
C MET A 77 -2.86 -1.37 -16.99
N SER A 78 -2.11 -0.96 -15.98
CA SER A 78 -1.32 0.28 -16.02
C SER A 78 -0.25 0.22 -17.12
N PHE A 79 0.36 -0.95 -17.30
CA PHE A 79 1.36 -1.19 -18.33
C PHE A 79 0.76 -1.16 -19.74
N ASP A 80 -0.42 -1.74 -19.94
CA ASP A 80 -1.13 -1.66 -21.22
C ASP A 80 -1.46 -0.22 -21.62
N VAL A 81 -1.94 0.56 -20.65
CA VAL A 81 -2.23 1.98 -20.85
C VAL A 81 -0.96 2.76 -21.17
N PHE A 82 0.16 2.44 -20.52
CA PHE A 82 1.48 2.99 -20.86
C PHE A 82 1.88 2.66 -22.31
N LEU A 83 1.80 1.40 -22.73
CA LEU A 83 2.13 1.01 -24.11
C LEU A 83 1.22 1.71 -25.13
N HIS A 84 -0.06 1.90 -24.81
CA HIS A 84 -0.99 2.63 -25.65
C HIS A 84 -0.63 4.12 -25.75
N ALA A 85 -0.34 4.78 -24.63
CA ALA A 85 0.13 6.16 -24.62
C ALA A 85 1.44 6.31 -25.43
N TYR A 86 2.40 5.41 -25.24
CA TYR A 86 3.66 5.40 -26.00
C TYR A 86 3.41 5.30 -27.51
N ARG A 87 2.55 4.38 -27.96
CA ARG A 87 2.20 4.25 -29.40
C ARG A 87 1.52 5.47 -29.96
N ARG A 88 0.62 6.09 -29.17
CA ARG A 88 -0.18 7.23 -29.58
C ARG A 88 0.63 8.51 -29.68
N TYR A 89 1.46 8.79 -28.68
CA TYR A 89 2.16 10.07 -28.57
C TYR A 89 3.60 10.02 -29.08
N ARG A 90 4.19 8.82 -29.24
CA ARG A 90 5.57 8.62 -29.73
C ARG A 90 6.57 9.57 -29.06
N PRO A 91 6.64 9.59 -27.72
CA PRO A 91 7.49 10.55 -27.03
C PRO A 91 8.97 10.24 -27.19
N ASP A 92 9.82 11.26 -27.15
CA ASP A 92 11.29 11.12 -27.11
C ASP A 92 11.78 10.55 -25.75
N PHE A 93 10.97 10.73 -24.70
CA PHE A 93 11.24 10.21 -23.37
C PHE A 93 9.97 9.62 -22.74
N ALA A 94 10.07 8.41 -22.22
CA ALA A 94 8.98 7.73 -21.52
C ALA A 94 9.50 7.03 -20.28
N THR A 95 8.73 7.07 -19.20
CA THR A 95 9.01 6.36 -17.96
C THR A 95 7.79 5.58 -17.49
N PHE A 96 8.02 4.40 -16.93
CA PHE A 96 7.01 3.59 -16.29
C PHE A 96 7.51 3.20 -14.90
N TYR A 97 6.72 3.50 -13.88
CA TYR A 97 7.01 3.17 -12.50
C TYR A 97 6.01 2.14 -11.99
N THR A 98 6.50 1.14 -11.26
CA THR A 98 5.66 0.14 -10.59
C THR A 98 6.14 -0.10 -9.16
N PRO A 99 5.27 0.08 -8.14
CA PRO A 99 5.57 -0.28 -6.75
C PRO A 99 5.35 -1.78 -6.46
N LEU A 100 5.03 -2.57 -7.50
CA LEU A 100 4.54 -3.94 -7.34
C LEU A 100 5.51 -4.86 -6.55
N PRO A 101 6.83 -4.91 -6.84
CA PRO A 101 7.75 -5.77 -6.10
C PRO A 101 7.73 -5.46 -4.59
N ASP A 102 7.92 -4.20 -4.22
CA ASP A 102 7.92 -3.75 -2.83
C ASP A 102 6.61 -4.11 -2.10
N THR A 103 5.49 -3.79 -2.75
CA THR A 103 4.14 -4.02 -2.25
C THR A 103 3.84 -5.50 -2.02
N ILE A 104 4.33 -6.38 -2.90
CA ILE A 104 4.21 -7.82 -2.77
C ILE A 104 5.16 -8.33 -1.68
N CYS A 105 6.44 -7.95 -1.71
CA CYS A 105 7.41 -8.39 -0.72
C CYS A 105 6.95 -8.09 0.71
N HIS A 106 6.38 -6.90 0.96
CA HIS A 106 5.83 -6.54 2.27
C HIS A 106 4.77 -7.52 2.82
N LYS A 107 4.05 -8.27 1.98
CA LYS A 107 3.00 -9.21 2.41
C LYS A 107 3.36 -10.68 2.26
N TYR A 108 4.21 -11.02 1.28
CA TYR A 108 4.46 -12.40 0.88
C TYR A 108 5.89 -12.88 1.14
N TRP A 109 6.83 -12.01 1.55
CA TRP A 109 8.21 -12.43 1.80
C TRP A 109 8.32 -13.55 2.84
N CYS A 110 7.49 -13.50 3.87
CA CYS A 110 7.39 -14.54 4.89
C CYS A 110 7.05 -15.94 4.36
N PHE A 111 6.43 -16.03 3.18
CA PHE A 111 6.15 -17.31 2.52
C PHE A 111 7.26 -17.73 1.56
N HIS A 112 8.04 -16.76 1.09
CA HIS A 112 9.19 -16.98 0.22
C HIS A 112 10.36 -17.58 1.00
N GLU A 113 10.57 -17.12 2.25
CA GLU A 113 11.59 -17.65 3.16
C GLU A 113 10.98 -18.09 4.51
N PRO A 114 10.08 -19.09 4.52
CA PRO A 114 9.29 -19.44 5.69
C PRO A 114 10.12 -19.87 6.90
N GLN A 115 11.32 -20.39 6.69
CA GLN A 115 12.26 -20.78 7.75
C GLN A 115 12.70 -19.61 8.66
N HIS A 116 12.45 -18.36 8.27
CA HIS A 116 12.81 -17.17 9.03
C HIS A 116 11.62 -16.54 9.77
N PHE A 117 10.44 -17.16 9.75
CA PHE A 117 9.23 -16.60 10.35
C PHE A 117 8.50 -17.62 11.21
N GLU A 118 8.06 -17.19 12.39
CA GLU A 118 7.12 -17.95 13.22
C GLU A 118 5.73 -17.94 12.58
N ASN A 119 4.92 -18.97 12.88
CA ASN A 119 3.50 -19.05 12.50
C ASN A 119 3.21 -19.05 10.99
N VAL A 120 4.16 -19.50 10.15
CA VAL A 120 3.90 -19.75 8.72
C VAL A 120 3.58 -21.23 8.53
N THR A 121 2.38 -21.53 8.07
CA THR A 121 1.95 -22.92 7.83
C THR A 121 2.44 -23.45 6.49
N GLU A 122 2.68 -24.76 6.37
CA GLU A 122 3.02 -25.36 5.08
C GLU A 122 1.96 -25.12 3.99
N ALA A 123 0.67 -25.09 4.39
CA ALA A 123 -0.43 -24.83 3.47
C ALA A 123 -0.33 -23.42 2.87
N GLU A 124 0.10 -22.44 3.66
CA GLU A 124 0.36 -21.09 3.17
C GLU A 124 1.62 -21.03 2.30
N VAL A 125 2.69 -21.74 2.64
CA VAL A 125 3.91 -21.80 1.79
C VAL A 125 3.57 -22.40 0.43
N ARG A 126 2.84 -23.52 0.39
CA ARG A 126 2.36 -24.14 -0.86
C ARG A 126 1.52 -23.18 -1.69
N ARG A 127 0.74 -22.31 -1.04
CA ARG A 127 -0.16 -21.36 -1.72
C ARG A 127 0.52 -20.07 -2.16
N TYR A 128 1.50 -19.59 -1.41
CA TYR A 128 2.01 -18.22 -1.52
C TYR A 128 3.52 -18.11 -1.70
N GLY A 129 4.30 -19.18 -1.53
CA GLY A 129 5.77 -19.12 -1.56
C GLY A 129 6.35 -18.65 -2.89
N ASN A 130 5.64 -18.89 -3.99
CA ASN A 130 6.05 -18.46 -5.32
C ASN A 130 5.61 -17.03 -5.68
N VAL A 131 4.78 -16.36 -4.86
CA VAL A 131 4.15 -15.07 -5.24
C VAL A 131 5.19 -13.98 -5.51
N VAL A 132 6.30 -13.97 -4.77
CA VAL A 132 7.41 -13.03 -5.00
C VAL A 132 8.07 -13.32 -6.35
N GLY A 133 8.46 -14.56 -6.62
CA GLY A 133 9.08 -14.96 -7.90
C GLY A 133 8.15 -14.72 -9.10
N ASP A 134 6.88 -15.14 -8.99
CA ASP A 134 5.85 -14.93 -10.00
C ASP A 134 5.64 -13.44 -10.32
N THR A 135 5.84 -12.56 -9.33
CA THR A 135 5.74 -11.11 -9.51
C THR A 135 6.88 -10.60 -10.38
N TYR A 136 8.11 -11.04 -10.15
CA TYR A 136 9.23 -10.68 -11.01
C TYR A 136 9.08 -11.26 -12.42
N ALA A 137 8.67 -12.52 -12.55
CA ALA A 137 8.39 -13.14 -13.86
C ALA A 137 7.28 -12.40 -14.62
N HIS A 138 6.27 -11.88 -13.91
CA HIS A 138 5.21 -11.09 -14.51
C HIS A 138 5.71 -9.72 -15.03
N ILE A 139 6.60 -9.06 -14.28
CA ILE A 139 7.25 -7.81 -14.70
C ILE A 139 8.16 -8.05 -15.91
N ASP A 140 8.95 -9.14 -15.88
CA ASP A 140 9.81 -9.54 -16.99
C ASP A 140 9.02 -9.77 -18.29
N ALA A 141 7.90 -10.49 -18.21
CA ALA A 141 7.02 -10.69 -19.36
C ALA A 141 6.47 -9.38 -19.93
N CYS A 142 6.16 -8.40 -19.06
CA CYS A 142 5.76 -7.05 -19.49
C CYS A 142 6.91 -6.31 -20.16
N LEU A 143 8.10 -6.33 -19.57
CA LEU A 143 9.31 -5.76 -20.17
C LEU A 143 9.58 -6.34 -21.56
N GLY A 144 9.47 -7.65 -21.73
CA GLY A 144 9.60 -8.30 -23.03
C GLY A 144 8.60 -7.78 -24.08
N ARG A 145 7.38 -7.41 -23.68
CA ARG A 145 6.39 -6.77 -24.59
C ARG A 145 6.81 -5.36 -24.97
N LEU A 146 7.39 -4.60 -24.05
CA LEU A 146 7.93 -3.27 -24.34
C LEU A 146 9.13 -3.38 -25.30
N LEU A 147 10.08 -4.27 -25.02
CA LEU A 147 11.27 -4.47 -25.87
C LEU A 147 10.91 -4.79 -27.32
N ARG A 148 9.87 -5.60 -27.56
CA ARG A 148 9.38 -5.88 -28.92
C ARG A 148 8.70 -4.69 -29.61
N LEU A 149 8.25 -3.70 -28.84
CA LEU A 149 7.59 -2.50 -29.37
C LEU A 149 8.58 -1.37 -29.67
N LEU A 150 9.68 -1.30 -28.93
CA LEU A 150 10.65 -0.22 -29.04
C LEU A 150 11.48 -0.33 -30.33
N PRO A 151 11.80 0.81 -30.98
CA PRO A 151 12.85 0.88 -31.99
C PRO A 151 14.18 0.31 -31.48
N SER A 152 14.96 -0.31 -32.37
CA SER A 152 16.24 -0.97 -32.03
C SER A 152 17.32 -0.03 -31.48
N ASP A 153 17.21 1.27 -31.77
CA ASP A 153 18.09 2.34 -31.32
C ASP A 153 17.63 2.99 -29.99
N THR A 154 16.55 2.50 -29.38
CA THR A 154 16.05 3.03 -28.11
C THR A 154 16.99 2.69 -26.96
N GLN A 155 17.42 3.71 -26.22
CA GLN A 155 18.13 3.53 -24.96
C GLN A 155 17.16 3.18 -23.83
N ILE A 156 17.50 2.17 -23.04
CA ILE A 156 16.64 1.67 -21.95
C ILE A 156 17.42 1.70 -20.64
N CYS A 157 16.80 2.29 -19.63
CA CYS A 157 17.31 2.30 -18.27
C CYS A 157 16.31 1.56 -17.36
N LEU A 158 16.77 0.48 -16.71
CA LEU A 158 16.00 -0.24 -15.71
C LEU A 158 16.66 0.00 -14.35
N VAL A 159 15.93 0.65 -13.44
CA VAL A 159 16.45 1.07 -12.14
C VAL A 159 15.51 0.60 -11.05
N SER A 160 16.08 -0.03 -10.02
CA SER A 160 15.43 -0.23 -8.72
C SER A 160 15.93 0.85 -7.77
N ASP A 161 15.02 1.51 -7.06
CA ASP A 161 15.38 2.49 -6.04
C ASP A 161 15.95 1.82 -4.78
N HIS A 162 15.51 0.60 -4.46
CA HIS A 162 16.07 -0.21 -3.40
C HIS A 162 15.86 -1.72 -3.63
N GLY A 163 16.50 -2.53 -2.78
CA GLY A 163 16.21 -3.97 -2.66
C GLY A 163 15.15 -4.27 -1.60
N PHE A 164 14.92 -5.55 -1.32
CA PHE A 164 14.06 -5.97 -0.22
C PHE A 164 14.81 -6.93 0.70
N ARG A 165 14.55 -6.85 2.00
CA ARG A 165 15.08 -7.78 3.00
C ARG A 165 13.97 -8.23 3.92
N ARG A 166 14.12 -9.41 4.53
CA ARG A 166 13.20 -9.85 5.59
C ARG A 166 13.07 -8.76 6.65
N MET A 167 11.85 -8.49 7.09
CA MET A 167 11.63 -7.67 8.28
C MET A 167 11.68 -8.60 9.48
N GLU A 168 12.47 -8.26 10.49
CA GLU A 168 12.68 -9.06 11.71
C GLU A 168 11.46 -9.09 12.64
N HIS A 169 10.30 -8.62 12.18
CA HIS A 169 9.13 -8.41 13.03
C HIS A 169 8.06 -9.47 12.77
N PRO A 170 7.41 -9.97 13.84
CA PRO A 170 6.38 -11.00 13.73
C PRO A 170 5.17 -10.52 12.91
N ARG A 171 4.57 -11.45 12.18
CA ARG A 171 3.37 -11.26 11.36
C ARG A 171 2.16 -10.73 12.14
N ASP A 172 2.06 -11.12 13.42
CA ASP A 172 0.91 -10.89 14.27
C ASP A 172 1.05 -9.62 15.13
N ARG A 173 1.69 -8.57 14.58
CA ARG A 173 1.89 -7.33 15.33
C ARG A 173 0.62 -6.49 15.35
N LEU A 174 0.28 -5.99 16.54
CA LEU A 174 -0.72 -4.95 16.70
C LEU A 174 -0.24 -3.66 16.02
N VAL A 175 -1.02 -3.16 15.06
CA VAL A 175 -0.74 -1.90 14.35
C VAL A 175 -1.83 -0.90 14.68
N VAL A 176 -1.45 0.32 15.08
CA VAL A 176 -2.39 1.43 15.16
C VAL A 176 -2.72 1.89 13.75
N VAL A 177 -4.02 2.01 13.47
CA VAL A 177 -4.51 2.70 12.28
C VAL A 177 -4.60 4.18 12.65
N PRO A 178 -3.62 5.05 12.29
CA PRO A 178 -3.54 6.39 12.86
C PRO A 178 -4.75 7.24 12.51
N LYS A 179 -5.31 7.04 11.31
CA LYS A 179 -6.54 7.72 10.89
C LYS A 179 -7.72 7.43 11.83
N ARG A 180 -7.86 6.17 12.29
CA ARG A 180 -8.92 5.80 13.24
C ARG A 180 -8.63 6.33 14.64
N LEU A 181 -7.36 6.30 15.06
CA LEU A 181 -6.94 6.91 16.31
C LEU A 181 -7.26 8.41 16.32
N MET A 182 -6.81 9.17 15.32
CA MET A 182 -7.10 10.60 15.22
C MET A 182 -8.59 10.89 15.12
N GLN A 183 -9.36 10.05 14.44
CA GLN A 183 -10.82 10.18 14.42
C GLN A 183 -11.43 10.00 15.82
N ALA A 184 -10.99 8.99 16.58
CA ALA A 184 -11.43 8.78 17.95
C ALA A 184 -11.04 9.95 18.87
N LEU A 185 -9.92 10.62 18.59
CA LEU A 185 -9.48 11.82 19.30
C LEU A 185 -10.18 13.12 18.86
N GLY A 186 -11.03 13.07 17.84
CA GLY A 186 -11.67 14.27 17.26
C GLY A 186 -10.71 15.16 16.47
N LEU A 187 -9.54 14.65 16.08
CA LEU A 187 -8.45 15.41 15.45
C LEU A 187 -8.24 15.09 13.97
N ARG A 188 -9.09 14.23 13.39
CA ARG A 188 -8.95 13.74 12.00
C ARG A 188 -8.73 14.85 10.97
N ASP A 189 -9.43 15.97 11.12
CA ASP A 189 -9.42 17.08 10.16
C ASP A 189 -8.46 18.20 10.55
N GLU A 190 -7.83 18.11 11.73
CA GLU A 190 -6.84 19.06 12.24
C GLU A 190 -5.40 18.64 11.91
N VAL A 191 -5.18 17.33 11.70
CA VAL A 191 -3.84 16.77 11.48
C VAL A 191 -3.73 15.98 10.17
N VAL A 192 -2.50 15.89 9.68
CA VAL A 192 -2.06 14.92 8.68
C VAL A 192 -1.30 13.84 9.42
N VAL A 193 -1.65 12.58 9.15
CA VAL A 193 -0.98 11.42 9.76
C VAL A 193 -0.36 10.54 8.70
N THR A 194 0.89 10.15 8.94
CA THR A 194 1.68 9.31 8.05
C THR A 194 2.36 8.21 8.86
N ASN A 195 2.27 6.96 8.39
CA ASN A 195 3.09 5.89 8.93
C ASN A 195 4.43 5.89 8.20
N LEU A 196 5.53 5.92 8.95
CA LEU A 196 6.88 5.77 8.44
C LEU A 196 7.53 4.59 9.18
N GLY A 197 7.50 3.40 8.56
CA GLY A 197 7.91 2.17 9.23
C GLY A 197 7.07 1.88 10.47
N HIS A 198 7.71 1.88 11.65
CA HIS A 198 7.06 1.67 12.95
C HIS A 198 6.65 2.96 13.66
N GLN A 199 6.99 4.10 13.06
CA GLN A 199 6.72 5.42 13.61
C GLN A 199 5.45 5.99 13.00
N VAL A 200 4.64 6.63 13.84
CA VAL A 200 3.53 7.45 13.38
C VAL A 200 3.96 8.91 13.44
N LEU A 201 3.90 9.57 12.30
CA LEU A 201 4.12 11.01 12.16
C LEU A 201 2.78 11.72 12.19
N VAL A 202 2.63 12.69 13.09
CA VAL A 202 1.46 13.56 13.18
C VAL A 202 1.91 15.00 12.95
N GLN A 203 1.38 15.61 11.90
CA GLN A 203 1.67 16.99 11.53
C GLN A 203 0.38 17.81 11.56
N PRO A 204 0.35 19.04 12.10
CA PRO A 204 -0.85 19.85 12.09
C PRO A 204 -1.09 20.40 10.68
N ARG A 205 -2.35 20.51 10.25
CA ARG A 205 -2.73 21.11 8.94
C ARG A 205 -2.59 22.62 8.93
N ARG A 206 -2.63 23.25 10.10
CA ARG A 206 -2.48 24.68 10.30
C ARG A 206 -1.38 24.92 11.34
N ALA A 207 -0.74 26.08 11.33
CA ALA A 207 0.30 26.46 12.28
C ALA A 207 -0.23 26.72 13.72
N SER A 208 -1.28 26.02 14.15
CA SER A 208 -1.79 26.10 15.52
C SER A 208 -1.14 25.01 16.37
N ALA A 209 -0.63 25.37 17.55
CA ALA A 209 -0.02 24.42 18.49
C ALA A 209 -1.05 23.57 19.25
N SER A 210 -2.32 23.98 19.27
CA SER A 210 -3.38 23.37 20.08
C SER A 210 -3.67 21.90 19.73
N PRO A 211 -3.81 21.51 18.44
CA PRO A 211 -4.07 20.11 18.09
C PRO A 211 -2.94 19.18 18.54
N LEU A 212 -1.68 19.63 18.41
CA LEU A 212 -0.50 18.84 18.80
C LEU A 212 -0.39 18.66 20.31
N ALA A 213 -0.68 19.71 21.09
CA ALA A 213 -0.70 19.60 22.55
C ALA A 213 -1.74 18.59 23.03
N GLN A 214 -2.91 18.54 22.38
CA GLN A 214 -3.94 17.55 22.68
C GLN A 214 -3.49 16.13 22.32
N VAL A 215 -2.84 15.93 21.15
CA VAL A 215 -2.27 14.64 20.78
C VAL A 215 -1.23 14.19 21.82
N LEU A 216 -0.27 15.05 22.17
CA LEU A 216 0.77 14.73 23.14
C LEU A 216 0.18 14.34 24.49
N LYS A 217 -0.82 15.10 24.96
CA LYS A 217 -1.51 14.81 26.21
C LYS A 217 -2.16 13.42 26.17
N VAL A 218 -3.00 13.14 25.16
CA VAL A 218 -3.74 11.87 25.11
C VAL A 218 -2.80 10.68 24.94
N LEU A 219 -1.81 10.78 24.06
CA LEU A 219 -0.85 9.69 23.85
C LEU A 219 0.03 9.48 25.08
N GLY A 220 0.44 10.57 25.75
CA GLY A 220 1.24 10.51 26.98
C GLY A 220 0.48 9.99 28.20
N GLU A 221 -0.86 10.06 28.20
CA GLU A 221 -1.74 9.56 29.26
C GLU A 221 -2.30 8.15 28.99
N ALA A 222 -2.13 7.61 27.78
CA ALA A 222 -2.62 6.28 27.43
C ALA A 222 -1.87 5.18 28.19
N ARG A 223 -2.61 4.32 28.90
CA ARG A 223 -2.07 3.22 29.71
C ARG A 223 -2.73 1.90 29.38
N ILE A 224 -1.97 0.82 29.55
CA ILE A 224 -2.46 -0.56 29.53
C ILE A 224 -3.06 -0.84 30.90
N SER A 225 -4.36 -1.20 30.98
CA SER A 225 -5.11 -1.31 32.24
C SER A 225 -4.50 -2.25 33.26
N ASP A 226 -3.86 -3.32 32.80
CA ASP A 226 -3.45 -4.42 33.67
C ASP A 226 -2.00 -4.26 34.16
N SER A 227 -1.23 -3.36 33.55
CA SER A 227 0.20 -3.14 33.86
C SER A 227 0.57 -1.68 34.12
N GLU A 228 -0.34 -0.74 33.89
CA GLU A 228 -0.10 0.71 33.94
C GLU A 228 1.09 1.16 33.06
N LEU A 229 1.48 0.34 32.09
CA LEU A 229 2.54 0.67 31.16
C LEU A 229 2.03 1.64 30.08
N PRO A 230 2.86 2.59 29.63
CA PRO A 230 2.49 3.49 28.55
C PRO A 230 2.26 2.72 27.25
N VAL A 231 1.13 2.99 26.59
CA VAL A 231 0.76 2.37 25.31
C VAL A 231 1.69 2.82 24.17
N PHE A 232 2.17 4.07 24.26
CA PHE A 232 3.04 4.69 23.27
C PHE A 232 4.39 5.04 23.91
N SER A 233 5.48 4.79 23.18
CA SER A 233 6.84 5.11 23.60
C SER A 233 7.46 6.20 22.73
N GLU A 234 8.54 6.80 23.25
CA GLU A 234 9.39 7.77 22.52
C GLU A 234 8.55 8.91 21.90
N LEU A 235 7.67 9.53 22.70
CA LEU A 235 6.83 10.63 22.23
C LEU A 235 7.66 11.90 22.03
N GLU A 236 8.12 12.15 20.80
CA GLU A 236 8.98 13.28 20.47
C GLU A 236 8.23 14.35 19.68
N ARG A 237 8.43 15.62 20.04
CA ARG A 237 7.98 16.77 19.25
C ARG A 237 9.19 17.47 18.66
N GLU A 238 9.24 17.51 17.33
CA GLU A 238 10.28 18.23 16.61
C GLU A 238 10.08 19.75 16.78
N LYS A 239 11.12 20.47 17.22
CA LYS A 239 11.03 21.88 17.63
C LYS A 239 10.65 22.82 16.47
N ASP A 240 11.12 22.54 15.26
CA ASP A 240 10.99 23.44 14.11
C ASP A 240 9.75 23.14 13.25
N SER A 241 9.43 21.86 13.05
CA SER A 241 8.30 21.43 12.20
C SER A 241 7.01 21.14 12.99
N GLY A 242 7.10 21.02 14.32
CA GLY A 242 5.99 20.65 15.18
C GLY A 242 5.50 19.21 14.98
N ILE A 243 6.23 18.38 14.23
CA ILE A 243 5.84 16.99 13.98
C ILE A 243 5.95 16.20 15.28
N ILE A 244 4.90 15.44 15.60
CA ILE A 244 4.94 14.46 16.68
C ILE A 244 5.29 13.10 16.10
N ARG A 245 6.25 12.46 16.74
CA ARG A 245 6.72 11.10 16.47
C ARG A 245 6.36 10.24 17.67
N PHE A 246 5.81 9.06 17.42
CA PHE A 246 5.57 8.08 18.47
C PHE A 246 5.63 6.64 17.95
N TRP A 247 5.90 5.74 18.88
CA TRP A 247 5.96 4.30 18.67
C TRP A 247 4.91 3.58 19.52
N LEU A 248 4.61 2.34 19.16
CA LEU A 248 3.72 1.46 19.92
C LEU A 248 4.53 0.52 20.79
N ASN A 249 4.31 0.60 22.10
CA ASN A 249 4.90 -0.33 23.06
C ASN A 249 3.95 -1.50 23.32
N LEU A 250 3.75 -2.36 22.31
CA LEU A 250 2.83 -3.50 22.40
C LEU A 250 3.51 -4.87 22.25
N ASN A 251 4.84 -4.91 22.12
CA ASN A 251 5.56 -6.20 22.05
C ASN A 251 5.39 -7.00 23.34
N GLU A 252 5.23 -6.32 24.48
CA GLU A 252 4.97 -6.92 25.80
C GLU A 252 3.54 -7.46 25.97
N LEU A 253 2.62 -7.15 25.04
CA LEU A 253 1.21 -7.55 25.11
C LEU A 253 0.87 -8.80 24.29
N LYS A 254 1.86 -9.43 23.64
CA LYS A 254 1.63 -10.60 22.77
C LYS A 254 1.05 -11.75 23.62
N GLY A 255 -0.19 -12.13 23.35
CA GLY A 255 -0.90 -13.21 24.06
C GLY A 255 -1.72 -12.78 25.28
N MET A 256 -1.80 -11.48 25.59
CA MET A 256 -2.58 -10.96 26.70
C MET A 256 -3.93 -10.39 26.23
N HIS A 257 -5.01 -10.71 26.94
CA HIS A 257 -6.26 -9.94 26.86
C HIS A 257 -6.08 -8.69 27.72
N THR A 258 -5.93 -7.53 27.09
CA THR A 258 -5.75 -6.28 27.85
C THR A 258 -6.68 -5.18 27.36
N ARG A 259 -7.03 -4.26 28.26
CA ARG A 259 -7.85 -3.08 27.97
C ARG A 259 -6.95 -1.85 27.92
N ILE A 260 -7.05 -1.07 26.85
CA ILE A 260 -6.38 0.23 26.79
C ILE A 260 -7.30 1.27 27.44
N VAL A 261 -6.78 1.99 28.42
CA VAL A 261 -7.47 3.10 29.07
C VAL A 261 -6.86 4.39 28.54
N LEU A 262 -7.72 5.26 28.00
CA LEU A 262 -7.38 6.63 27.68
C LEU A 262 -7.98 7.49 28.78
N ASN A 263 -7.14 8.13 29.60
CA ASN A 263 -7.59 9.07 30.62
C ASN A 263 -8.04 10.38 29.96
N ASN A 264 -9.17 10.35 29.28
CA ASN A 264 -9.81 11.57 28.81
C ASN A 264 -11.32 11.45 29.00
N LYS A 265 -11.73 11.89 30.20
CA LYS A 265 -13.04 11.79 30.86
C LYS A 265 -13.27 10.52 31.66
#